data_AF-A0A0Q4KZ07-F1
#
_entry.id   AF-A0A0Q4KZ07-F1
#
_cell.length_a   1.000
_cell.length_b   1.000
_cell.length_c   1.000
_cell.angle_alpha   90.00
_cell.angle_beta   90.00
_cell.angle_gamma   90.00
#
_symmetry.space_group_name_H-M   'P 1'
#
loop_
_entity.id
_entity.type
_entity.pdbx_description
1 polymer ?
#
loop_
_entity_poly.entity_id
_entity_poly.type
_entity_poly.pdbx_seq_one_letter_code
_entity_poly.pdbx_strand_id
1 'polypeptide(L)'
;MTQNTTLADIANEIGALDAHLSKINDLIDLIGQPAILKADEVAKSLADAKDRFADALANQGEVEREERLKAFTDIRIVATPGHNLMNTPFMIYYTRKTWDNDAKESLPKVYECRGFAGLDDAAYEYLVTVKPHLIPAEIMALAPGNAQEAFGLYFVGKQRGYVKGAAVAA
;
A
#
# COMPACT_ATOMS: atom_id res chain seq x y z
N MET A 1 6.26 9.86 18.73
CA MET A 1 7.07 8.73 18.21
C MET A 1 6.11 7.56 18.09
N THR A 2 5.59 7.29 16.89
CA THR A 2 4.83 6.07 16.64
C THR A 2 5.81 4.92 16.69
N GLN A 3 5.74 4.09 17.73
CA GLN A 3 6.49 2.85 17.73
C GLN A 3 5.98 2.02 16.55
N ASN A 4 6.82 1.83 15.54
CA ASN A 4 6.64 0.76 14.56
C ASN A 4 6.91 -0.55 15.31
N THR A 5 5.97 -0.97 16.14
CA THR A 5 5.98 -2.30 16.74
C THR A 5 5.68 -3.26 15.60
N THR A 6 6.70 -3.96 15.12
CA THR A 6 6.54 -4.88 14.00
C THR A 6 5.72 -6.10 14.46
N LEU A 7 5.10 -6.82 13.53
CA LEU A 7 4.44 -8.10 13.84
C LEU A 7 5.38 -9.05 14.61
N ALA A 8 6.68 -9.01 14.32
CA ALA A 8 7.69 -9.78 15.04
C ALA A 8 7.83 -9.36 16.51
N ASP A 9 7.73 -8.05 16.80
CA ASP A 9 7.80 -7.53 18.16
C ASP A 9 6.56 -7.96 18.99
N ILE A 10 5.37 -7.92 18.38
CA ILE A 10 4.14 -8.40 19.04
C ILE A 10 4.20 -9.92 19.27
N ALA A 11 4.73 -10.70 18.32
CA ALA A 11 4.93 -12.14 18.49
C ALA A 11 5.90 -12.46 19.64
N ASN A 12 6.99 -11.69 19.75
CA ASN A 12 7.95 -11.81 20.86
C ASN A 12 7.30 -11.44 22.21
N GLU A 13 6.46 -10.40 22.24
CA GLU A 13 5.67 -10.01 23.42
C GLU A 13 4.76 -11.15 23.87
N ILE A 14 4.02 -11.79 22.96
CA ILE A 14 3.16 -12.94 23.26
C ILE A 14 3.99 -14.08 23.85
N GLY A 15 5.13 -14.43 23.24
CA GLY A 15 6.01 -15.49 23.75
C GLY A 15 6.55 -15.20 25.15
N ALA A 16 6.87 -13.94 25.46
CA ALA A 16 7.31 -13.53 26.79
C ALA A 16 6.17 -13.61 27.82
N LEU A 17 4.95 -13.18 27.44
CA LEU A 17 3.77 -13.26 28.30
C LEU A 17 3.36 -14.72 28.58
N ASP A 18 3.42 -15.61 27.58
CA ASP A 18 3.19 -17.05 27.77
C ASP A 18 4.21 -17.66 28.76
N ALA A 19 5.49 -17.32 28.60
CA ALA A 19 6.54 -17.78 29.51
C ALA A 19 6.37 -17.23 30.94
N HIS A 20 5.91 -15.98 31.08
CA HIS A 20 5.58 -15.40 32.39
C HIS A 20 4.36 -16.07 33.00
N LEU A 21 3.30 -16.32 32.23
CA LEU A 21 2.10 -16.99 32.70
C LEU A 21 2.40 -18.41 33.21
N SER A 22 3.23 -19.16 32.47
CA SER A 22 3.69 -20.49 32.88
C SER A 22 4.40 -20.45 34.25
N LYS A 23 5.36 -19.54 34.42
CA LYS A 23 6.07 -19.36 35.71
C LYS A 23 5.15 -18.95 36.86
N ILE A 24 4.14 -18.11 36.58
CA ILE A 24 3.18 -17.68 37.61
C ILE A 24 2.27 -18.85 37.99
N ASN A 25 1.83 -19.66 37.03
CA ASN A 25 1.02 -20.84 37.28
C ASN A 25 1.76 -21.86 38.15
N ASP A 26 3.05 -22.09 37.92
CA ASP A 26 3.89 -22.95 38.77
C ASP A 26 3.99 -22.45 40.23
N LEU A 27 3.77 -21.15 40.46
CA LEU A 27 3.82 -20.54 41.79
C LEU A 27 2.45 -20.51 42.48
N ILE A 28 1.35 -20.83 41.81
CA ILE A 28 0.00 -20.81 42.40
C ILE A 28 -0.09 -21.72 43.61
N ASP A 29 0.50 -22.91 43.54
CA ASP A 29 0.49 -23.87 44.64
C ASP A 29 1.33 -23.40 45.85
N LEU A 30 2.28 -22.48 45.63
CA LEU A 30 3.20 -21.99 46.67
C LEU A 30 2.67 -20.74 47.39
N ILE A 31 2.18 -19.76 46.62
CA ILE A 31 1.78 -18.44 47.15
C ILE A 31 0.27 -18.18 47.05
N GLY A 32 -0.49 -19.03 46.37
CA GLY A 32 -1.95 -18.99 46.34
C GLY A 32 -2.52 -17.76 45.64
N GLN A 33 -3.45 -17.08 46.31
CA GLN A 33 -4.31 -16.05 45.71
C GLN A 33 -3.57 -14.86 45.05
N PRO A 34 -2.45 -14.34 45.59
CA PRO A 34 -1.61 -13.37 44.89
C PRO A 34 -1.07 -13.83 43.53
N ALA A 35 -0.74 -15.12 43.36
CA ALA A 35 -0.32 -15.65 42.05
C ALA A 35 -1.50 -15.73 41.08
N ILE A 36 -2.68 -16.11 41.55
CA ILE A 36 -3.90 -16.18 40.73
C ILE A 36 -4.24 -14.80 40.15
N LEU A 37 -4.20 -13.73 40.98
CA LEU A 37 -4.46 -12.37 40.51
C LEU A 37 -3.45 -11.92 39.45
N LYS A 38 -2.16 -12.22 39.64
CA LYS A 38 -1.14 -11.93 38.63
C LYS A 38 -1.29 -12.76 37.36
N ALA A 39 -1.71 -14.02 37.48
CA ALA A 39 -1.97 -14.89 36.32
C ALA A 39 -3.10 -14.30 35.47
N ASP A 40 -4.18 -13.82 36.11
CA ASP A 40 -5.30 -13.17 35.43
C ASP A 40 -4.87 -11.87 34.72
N GLU A 41 -4.03 -11.05 35.34
CA GLU A 41 -3.48 -9.83 34.73
C GLU A 41 -2.63 -10.14 33.49
N VAL A 42 -1.75 -11.14 33.59
CA VAL A 42 -0.90 -11.57 32.46
C VAL A 42 -1.74 -12.23 31.37
N ALA A 43 -2.75 -13.02 31.72
CA ALA A 43 -3.66 -13.66 30.78
C ALA A 43 -4.49 -12.63 29.99
N LYS A 44 -4.97 -11.55 30.65
CA LYS A 44 -5.62 -10.43 29.96
C LYS A 44 -4.66 -9.71 29.01
N SER A 45 -3.45 -9.40 29.48
CA SER A 45 -2.43 -8.76 28.65
C SER A 45 -2.07 -9.61 27.42
N LEU A 46 -2.09 -10.94 27.58
CA LEU A 46 -1.84 -11.90 26.51
C LEU A 46 -2.99 -11.96 25.50
N ALA A 47 -4.24 -11.92 25.96
CA ALA A 47 -5.40 -11.79 25.08
C ALA A 47 -5.32 -10.50 24.25
N ASP A 48 -5.07 -9.36 24.91
CA ASP A 48 -4.92 -8.07 24.25
C ASP A 48 -3.75 -8.06 23.23
N ALA A 49 -2.64 -8.73 23.53
CA ALA A 49 -1.52 -8.87 22.60
C ALA A 49 -1.88 -9.75 21.38
N LYS A 50 -2.65 -10.82 21.57
CA LYS A 50 -3.14 -11.68 20.48
C LYS A 50 -4.13 -10.96 19.58
N ASP A 51 -5.02 -10.15 20.15
CA ASP A 51 -5.96 -9.34 19.38
C ASP A 51 -5.21 -8.28 18.56
N ARG A 52 -4.24 -7.57 19.17
CA ARG A 52 -3.34 -6.65 18.44
C ARG A 52 -2.58 -7.35 17.32
N PHE A 53 -2.13 -8.59 17.52
CA PHE A 53 -1.45 -9.37 16.50
C PHE A 53 -2.37 -9.71 15.33
N ALA A 54 -3.61 -10.12 15.61
CA ALA A 54 -4.60 -10.43 14.59
C ALA A 54 -4.96 -9.19 13.76
N ASP A 55 -5.17 -8.05 14.42
CA ASP A 55 -5.45 -6.77 13.76
C ASP A 55 -4.25 -6.30 12.92
N ALA A 56 -3.03 -6.42 13.44
CA ALA A 56 -1.83 -6.05 12.70
C ALA A 56 -1.63 -6.94 11.46
N LEU A 57 -1.92 -8.24 11.58
CA LEU A 57 -1.85 -9.19 10.46
C LEU A 57 -2.92 -8.88 9.40
N ALA A 58 -4.15 -8.57 9.81
CA ALA A 58 -5.23 -8.23 8.90
C ALA A 58 -4.94 -6.96 8.09
N ASN A 59 -4.30 -5.97 8.72
CA ASN A 59 -3.99 -4.67 8.09
C ASN A 59 -2.60 -4.64 7.42
N GLN A 60 -1.80 -5.70 7.53
CA GLN A 60 -0.42 -5.73 7.02
C GLN A 60 -0.35 -5.37 5.53
N GLY A 61 -1.26 -5.91 4.71
CA GLY A 61 -1.30 -5.63 3.28
C GLY A 61 -1.57 -4.16 2.96
N GLU A 62 -2.39 -3.48 3.76
CA GLU A 62 -2.66 -2.04 3.60
C GLU A 62 -1.45 -1.20 4.02
N VAL A 63 -0.80 -1.55 5.13
CA VAL A 63 0.39 -0.85 5.61
C VAL A 63 1.54 -0.98 4.60
N GLU A 64 1.81 -2.20 4.11
CA GLU A 64 2.84 -2.46 3.10
C GLU A 64 2.55 -1.72 1.78
N ARG A 65 1.27 -1.65 1.40
CA ARG A 65 0.82 -0.86 0.26
C ARG A 65 1.09 0.63 0.48
N GLU A 66 0.67 1.19 1.60
CA GLU A 66 0.91 2.60 1.92
C GLU A 66 2.40 2.94 1.94
N GLU A 67 3.23 2.09 2.55
CA GLU A 67 4.68 2.26 2.60
C GLU A 67 5.32 2.28 1.21
N ARG A 68 4.87 1.40 0.32
CA ARG A 68 5.31 1.38 -1.08
C ARG A 68 4.93 2.66 -1.82
N LEU A 69 3.72 3.16 -1.60
CA LEU A 69 3.20 4.36 -2.27
C LEU A 69 3.79 5.66 -1.69
N LYS A 70 4.19 5.68 -0.40
CA LYS A 70 4.87 6.83 0.25
C LYS A 70 6.18 7.24 -0.43
N ALA A 71 6.81 6.34 -1.18
CA ALA A 71 8.02 6.65 -1.93
C ALA A 71 7.76 7.59 -3.13
N PHE A 72 6.51 7.65 -3.63
CA PHE A 72 6.13 8.48 -4.77
C PHE A 72 5.79 9.89 -4.33
N THR A 73 6.40 10.87 -4.99
CA THR A 73 6.20 12.29 -4.66
C THR A 73 5.38 13.02 -5.70
N ASP A 74 5.49 12.60 -6.96
CA ASP A 74 4.81 13.26 -8.07
C ASP A 74 4.56 12.29 -9.22
N ILE A 75 3.50 12.56 -9.98
CA ILE A 75 3.21 11.91 -11.25
C ILE A 75 2.56 12.93 -12.17
N ARG A 76 2.96 12.96 -13.43
CA ARG A 76 2.45 13.88 -14.44
C ARG A 76 2.26 13.14 -15.75
N ILE A 77 1.11 13.36 -16.38
CA ILE A 77 0.76 12.78 -17.66
C ILE A 77 0.70 13.91 -18.69
N VAL A 78 1.46 13.75 -19.76
CA VAL A 78 1.46 14.65 -20.91
C VAL A 78 0.86 13.88 -22.08
N ALA A 79 -0.29 14.34 -22.57
CA ALA A 79 -0.91 13.79 -23.75
C ALA A 79 -0.51 14.63 -24.97
N THR A 80 -0.23 13.99 -26.10
CA THR A 80 -0.21 14.68 -27.38
C THR A 80 -1.55 14.44 -28.06
N PRO A 81 -2.26 15.48 -28.54
CA PRO A 81 -3.55 15.32 -29.18
C PRO A 81 -3.50 14.31 -30.33
N GLY A 82 -4.37 13.31 -30.27
CA GLY A 82 -4.57 12.33 -31.34
C GLY A 82 -5.91 12.53 -32.04
N HIS A 83 -6.20 11.71 -33.06
CA HIS A 83 -7.53 11.71 -33.70
C HIS A 83 -8.62 11.05 -32.83
N ASN A 84 -8.21 10.16 -31.92
CA ASN A 84 -9.08 9.47 -30.96
C ASN A 84 -8.23 8.98 -29.78
N LEU A 85 -8.86 8.47 -28.71
CA LEU A 85 -8.16 7.95 -27.54
C LEU A 85 -7.19 6.79 -27.87
N MET A 86 -7.48 6.03 -28.95
CA MET A 86 -6.61 4.95 -29.44
C MET A 86 -5.29 5.49 -30.02
N ASN A 87 -5.32 6.63 -30.69
CA ASN A 87 -4.16 7.23 -31.36
C ASN A 87 -3.54 8.39 -30.57
N THR A 88 -4.00 8.63 -29.34
CA THR A 88 -3.40 9.62 -28.44
C THR A 88 -2.20 8.97 -27.73
N PRO A 89 -0.97 9.43 -27.97
CA PRO A 89 0.18 9.02 -27.17
C PRO A 89 0.20 9.75 -25.83
N PHE A 90 0.64 9.04 -24.79
CA PHE A 90 0.82 9.57 -23.45
C PHE A 90 2.28 9.40 -23.03
N MET A 91 2.90 10.49 -22.58
CA MET A 91 4.18 10.49 -21.90
C MET A 91 3.92 10.68 -20.41
N ILE A 92 4.39 9.74 -19.60
CA ILE A 92 4.14 9.74 -18.16
C ILE A 92 5.48 9.91 -17.46
N TYR A 93 5.53 10.89 -16.57
CA TYR A 93 6.67 11.20 -15.74
C TYR A 93 6.28 10.96 -14.29
N TYR A 94 7.05 10.18 -13.54
CA TYR A 94 6.80 9.99 -12.11
C TYR A 94 8.09 10.09 -11.32
N THR A 95 7.98 10.63 -10.12
CA THR A 95 9.11 10.80 -9.21
C THR A 95 8.93 9.88 -8.02
N ARG A 96 9.92 9.02 -7.77
CA ARG A 96 9.98 8.20 -6.56
C ARG A 96 11.35 8.26 -5.92
N LYS A 97 11.40 8.14 -4.60
CA LYS A 97 12.66 7.98 -3.87
C LYS A 97 13.30 6.64 -4.26
N THR A 98 14.57 6.67 -4.62
CA THR A 98 15.35 5.47 -4.93
C THR A 98 16.70 5.59 -4.27
N TRP A 99 17.24 4.47 -3.78
CA TRP A 99 18.56 4.45 -3.17
C TRP A 99 19.63 4.85 -4.19
N ASP A 100 20.38 5.89 -3.85
CA ASP A 100 21.54 6.34 -4.61
C ASP A 100 22.81 5.81 -3.90
N ASN A 101 23.60 5.00 -4.62
CA ASN A 101 24.79 4.36 -4.05
C ASN A 101 25.93 5.36 -3.81
N ASP A 102 25.97 6.47 -4.55
CA ASP A 102 27.03 7.47 -4.44
C ASP A 102 26.75 8.41 -3.26
N ALA A 103 25.51 8.89 -3.14
CA ALA A 103 25.07 9.75 -2.04
C ALA A 103 24.76 8.98 -0.74
N LYS A 104 24.64 7.64 -0.81
CA LYS A 104 24.23 6.76 0.30
C LYS A 104 22.93 7.20 0.97
N GLU A 105 22.02 7.73 0.18
CA GLU A 105 20.71 8.19 0.65
C GLU A 105 19.64 7.95 -0.43
N SER A 106 18.38 7.99 -0.02
CA SER A 106 17.24 7.83 -0.94
C SER A 106 16.85 9.17 -1.55
N LEU A 107 17.32 9.41 -2.77
CA LEU A 107 17.04 10.63 -3.51
C LEU A 107 15.82 10.50 -4.43
N PRO A 108 15.03 11.57 -4.63
CA PRO A 108 13.98 11.59 -5.64
C PRO A 108 14.58 11.41 -7.04
N LYS A 109 14.11 10.40 -7.77
CA LYS A 109 14.50 10.14 -9.15
C LYS A 109 13.27 10.19 -10.06
N VAL A 110 13.42 10.88 -11.19
CA VAL A 110 12.39 10.98 -12.22
C VAL A 110 12.50 9.78 -13.16
N TYR A 111 11.37 9.14 -13.39
CA TYR A 111 11.18 8.06 -14.34
C TYR A 111 10.25 8.53 -15.46
N GLU A 112 10.50 8.04 -16.67
CA GLU A 112 9.72 8.33 -17.86
C GLU A 112 9.23 7.02 -18.47
N CYS A 113 7.96 6.95 -18.82
CA CYS A 113 7.42 5.84 -19.61
C CYS A 113 6.46 6.31 -20.69
N ARG A 114 6.36 5.50 -21.76
CA ARG A 114 5.48 5.73 -22.89
C ARG A 114 4.20 4.94 -22.70
N GLY A 115 3.11 5.64 -22.41
CA GLY A 115 1.79 5.06 -22.19
C GLY A 115 1.63 4.35 -20.84
N PHE A 116 0.37 4.15 -20.46
CA PHE A 116 0.00 3.57 -19.16
C PHE A 116 0.43 2.10 -18.99
N ALA A 117 0.61 1.36 -20.08
CA ALA A 117 1.10 -0.02 -20.02
C ALA A 117 2.59 -0.13 -19.65
N GLY A 118 3.34 0.98 -19.71
CA GLY A 118 4.74 1.04 -19.31
C GLY A 118 4.96 1.47 -17.86
N LEU A 119 3.89 1.73 -17.10
CA LEU A 119 3.99 1.99 -15.66
C LEU A 119 4.28 0.68 -14.92
N ASP A 120 5.15 0.75 -13.91
CA ASP A 120 5.26 -0.34 -12.95
C ASP A 120 4.01 -0.38 -12.04
N ASP A 121 3.75 -1.54 -11.43
CA ASP A 121 2.54 -1.78 -10.64
C ASP A 121 2.33 -0.72 -9.55
N ALA A 122 3.41 -0.27 -8.90
CA ALA A 122 3.34 0.72 -7.83
C ALA A 122 3.04 2.13 -8.36
N ALA A 123 3.61 2.51 -9.51
CA ALA A 123 3.32 3.79 -10.16
C ALA A 123 1.88 3.84 -10.71
N TYR A 124 1.41 2.73 -11.27
CA TYR A 124 0.02 2.58 -11.70
C TYR A 124 -0.94 2.67 -10.51
N GLU A 125 -0.64 1.95 -9.43
CA GLU A 125 -1.43 1.99 -8.21
C GLU A 125 -1.46 3.39 -7.61
N TYR A 126 -0.33 4.09 -7.53
CA TYR A 126 -0.25 5.48 -7.08
C TYR A 126 -1.16 6.41 -7.90
N LEU A 127 -1.15 6.26 -9.23
CA LEU A 127 -2.01 7.03 -10.13
C LEU A 127 -3.49 6.80 -9.85
N VAL A 128 -3.91 5.53 -9.70
CA VAL A 128 -5.33 5.16 -9.55
C VAL A 128 -5.87 5.50 -8.16
N THR A 129 -5.03 5.41 -7.13
CA THR A 129 -5.47 5.52 -5.72
C THR A 129 -5.20 6.89 -5.11
N VAL A 130 -4.03 7.47 -5.36
CA VAL A 130 -3.59 8.74 -4.73
C VAL A 130 -3.84 9.94 -5.64
N LYS A 131 -3.65 9.77 -6.96
CA LYS A 131 -3.76 10.87 -7.95
C LYS A 131 -4.76 10.59 -9.08
N PRO A 132 -5.99 10.12 -8.82
CA PRO A 132 -6.93 9.76 -9.88
C PRO A 132 -7.35 10.96 -10.75
N HIS A 133 -7.29 12.19 -10.21
CA HIS A 133 -7.59 13.42 -10.93
C HIS A 133 -6.59 13.75 -12.06
N LEU A 134 -5.43 13.09 -12.10
CA LEU A 134 -4.45 13.27 -13.17
C LEU A 134 -4.69 12.34 -14.37
N ILE A 135 -5.60 11.36 -14.22
CA ILE A 135 -5.99 10.49 -15.32
C ILE A 135 -6.74 11.34 -16.36
N PRO A 136 -6.38 11.24 -17.65
CA PRO A 136 -7.08 11.95 -18.72
C PRO A 136 -8.59 11.76 -18.65
N ALA A 137 -9.34 12.85 -18.81
CA ALA A 137 -10.79 12.87 -18.66
C ALA A 137 -11.48 11.89 -19.62
N GLU A 138 -10.91 11.69 -20.79
CA GLU A 138 -11.39 10.79 -21.84
C GLU A 138 -11.25 9.32 -21.45
N ILE A 139 -10.22 8.98 -20.66
CA ILE A 139 -10.09 7.64 -20.06
C ILE A 139 -11.10 7.51 -18.93
N MET A 140 -11.17 8.50 -18.03
CA MET A 140 -12.13 8.49 -16.91
C MET A 140 -13.60 8.46 -17.38
N ALA A 141 -13.91 8.98 -18.56
CA ALA A 141 -15.24 8.93 -19.16
C ALA A 141 -15.68 7.51 -19.54
N LEU A 142 -14.74 6.55 -19.68
CA LEU A 142 -15.07 5.14 -19.95
C LEU A 142 -15.80 4.49 -18.77
N ALA A 143 -15.42 4.86 -17.55
CA ALA A 143 -16.10 4.45 -16.31
C ALA A 143 -16.05 5.61 -15.28
N PRO A 144 -17.05 6.51 -15.30
CA PRO A 144 -17.06 7.68 -14.42
C PRO A 144 -16.99 7.31 -12.94
N GLY A 145 -16.03 7.90 -12.22
CA GLY A 145 -15.85 7.66 -10.77
C GLY A 145 -15.12 6.37 -10.41
N ASN A 146 -14.80 5.50 -11.39
CA ASN A 146 -14.06 4.27 -11.16
C ASN A 146 -12.82 4.20 -12.07
N ALA A 147 -11.69 4.73 -11.56
CA ALA A 147 -10.43 4.78 -12.30
C ALA A 147 -9.91 3.39 -12.71
N GLN A 148 -10.11 2.38 -11.88
CA GLN A 148 -9.63 1.02 -12.15
C GLN A 148 -10.42 0.36 -13.29
N GLU A 149 -11.74 0.53 -13.30
CA GLU A 149 -12.60 0.07 -14.38
C GLU A 149 -12.36 0.85 -15.68
N ALA A 150 -12.13 2.17 -15.57
CA ALA A 150 -11.81 3.02 -16.71
C ALA A 150 -10.53 2.56 -17.42
N PHE A 151 -9.47 2.26 -16.66
CA PHE A 151 -8.24 1.68 -17.21
C PHE A 151 -8.45 0.27 -17.75
N GLY A 152 -9.26 -0.57 -17.10
CA GLY A 152 -9.63 -1.89 -17.61
C GLY A 152 -10.26 -1.81 -19.01
N LEU A 153 -11.24 -0.93 -19.19
CA LEU A 153 -11.89 -0.67 -20.48
C LEU A 153 -10.91 -0.09 -21.51
N TYR A 154 -10.03 0.82 -21.08
CA TYR A 154 -9.01 1.41 -21.95
C TYR A 154 -8.01 0.35 -22.47
N PHE A 155 -7.46 -0.50 -21.59
CA PHE A 155 -6.51 -1.54 -21.98
C PHE A 155 -7.15 -2.62 -22.85
N VAL A 156 -8.35 -3.08 -22.49
CA VAL A 156 -9.10 -4.03 -23.33
C VAL A 156 -9.40 -3.43 -24.70
N GLY A 157 -9.79 -2.15 -24.75
CA GLY A 157 -10.04 -1.45 -26.00
C GLY A 157 -8.78 -1.33 -26.86
N LYS A 158 -7.63 -0.98 -26.25
CA LYS A 158 -6.33 -0.95 -26.93
C LYS A 158 -5.95 -2.31 -27.51
N GLN A 159 -6.11 -3.39 -26.74
CA GLN A 159 -5.82 -4.75 -27.19
C GLN A 159 -6.71 -5.19 -28.36
N ARG A 160 -7.99 -4.79 -28.35
CA ARG A 160 -8.96 -5.11 -29.42
C ARG A 160 -8.84 -4.18 -30.63
N GLY A 161 -7.97 -3.16 -30.59
CA GLY A 161 -7.82 -2.17 -31.64
C GLY A 161 -8.96 -1.14 -31.72
N TYR A 162 -9.82 -1.06 -30.70
CA TYR A 162 -10.94 -0.13 -30.65
C TYR A 162 -11.20 0.35 -29.21
N VAL A 163 -11.07 1.66 -28.99
CA VAL A 163 -11.44 2.31 -27.72
C VAL A 163 -12.60 3.27 -28.00
N LYS A 164 -13.74 3.07 -27.33
CA LYS A 164 -14.91 3.94 -27.42
C LYS A 164 -14.67 5.21 -26.59
N GLY A 165 -13.98 6.21 -27.14
CA GLY A 165 -13.69 7.47 -26.44
C GLY A 165 -13.26 8.59 -27.38
N ALA A 166 -13.54 9.83 -26.99
CA ALA A 166 -13.12 11.02 -27.71
C ALA A 166 -11.58 11.18 -27.69
N ALA A 167 -11.02 11.96 -28.61
CA ALA A 167 -9.62 12.35 -28.53
C ALA A 167 -9.36 13.19 -27.28
N VAL A 168 -8.15 13.07 -26.71
CA VAL A 168 -7.72 13.96 -25.64
C VAL A 168 -7.52 15.36 -26.21
N ALA A 169 -8.22 16.34 -25.64
CA ALA A 169 -8.05 17.74 -26.02
C ALA A 169 -6.67 18.26 -25.59
N ALA A 170 -6.10 19.16 -26.41
CA ALA A 170 -4.81 19.80 -26.15
C ALA A 170 -4.82 20.69 -24.91
#